data_AF-E2PYP2-F1
#
_entry.id   AF-E2PYP2-F1
#
_cell.length_a   1.000
_cell.length_b   1.000
_cell.length_c   1.000
_cell.angle_alpha   90.00
_cell.angle_beta   90.00
_cell.angle_gamma   90.00
#
_symmetry.space_group_name_H-M   'P 1'
#
loop_
_entity.id
_entity.type
_entity.pdbx_description
1 polymer ?
#
loop_
_entity_poly.entity_id
_entity_poly.type
_entity_poly.pdbx_seq_one_letter_code
_entity_poly.pdbx_strand_id
1 'polypeptide(L)' 'APRYDLVIVVDAAPETQLERLVELRGMDESEARARMAAQATREQRRAIADVVIDNDGSREQLAAQVESVWAELARRAAG' A
#
# COMPACT_ATOMS: atom_id res chain seq x y z
N ALA A 1 23.49 5.63 -7.22
CA ALA A 1 22.19 6.16 -7.67
C ALA A 1 21.08 5.49 -6.87
N PRO A 2 20.00 6.19 -6.47
CA PRO A 2 18.80 5.51 -6.01
C PRO A 2 18.33 4.53 -7.10
N ARG A 3 17.83 3.35 -6.71
CA ARG A 3 17.40 2.30 -7.66
C ARG A 3 16.11 2.65 -8.40
N TYR A 4 15.34 3.61 -7.88
CA TYR A 4 14.02 4.00 -8.36
C TYR A 4 13.90 5.52 -8.30
N ASP A 5 13.17 6.09 -9.26
CA ASP A 5 12.88 7.53 -9.33
C ASP A 5 11.73 7.95 -8.38
N LEU A 6 10.84 7.00 -8.05
CA LEU A 6 9.74 7.18 -7.12
C LEU A 6 9.34 5.84 -6.48
N VAL A 7 9.01 5.86 -5.20
CA VAL A 7 8.46 4.74 -4.43
C VAL A 7 7.05 5.09 -3.96
N ILE A 8 6.06 4.32 -4.42
CA ILE A 8 4.67 4.42 -3.97
C ILE A 8 4.37 3.26 -3.03
N VAL A 9 3.86 3.56 -1.84
CA VAL A 9 3.42 2.56 -0.86
C VAL A 9 1.91 2.61 -0.72
N VAL A 10 1.26 1.48 -0.96
CA VAL A 10 -0.15 1.28 -0.61
C VAL A 10 -0.20 0.69 0.80
N ASP A 11 -0.80 1.41 1.74
CA ASP A 11 -0.79 1.03 3.16
C ASP A 11 -2.21 0.94 3.72
N ALA A 12 -2.38 0.03 4.68
CA ALA A 12 -3.61 -0.18 5.43
C ALA A 12 -3.26 -0.55 6.89
N ALA A 13 -4.13 -0.25 7.84
CA ALA A 13 -4.10 -0.71 9.24
C ALA A 13 -3.79 -2.22 9.32
N PRO A 14 -2.91 -2.67 10.23
CA PRO A 14 -2.65 -4.09 10.42
C PRO A 14 -3.92 -4.91 10.59
N GLU A 15 -4.91 -4.36 11.30
CA GLU A 15 -6.21 -4.97 11.52
C GLU A 15 -6.97 -5.17 10.20
N THR A 16 -7.03 -4.12 9.36
CA THR A 16 -7.66 -4.18 8.04
C THR A 16 -6.92 -5.13 7.08
N GLN A 17 -5.58 -5.19 7.16
CA GLN A 17 -4.81 -6.15 6.39
C GLN A 17 -5.15 -7.59 6.79
N LEU A 18 -5.15 -7.87 8.09
CA LEU A 18 -5.47 -9.21 8.61
C LEU A 18 -6.88 -9.64 8.22
N GLU A 19 -7.87 -8.76 8.43
CA GLU A 19 -9.27 -9.02 8.06
C GLU A 19 -9.38 -9.37 6.58
N ARG A 20 -8.79 -8.58 5.68
CA ARG A 20 -8.85 -8.85 4.23
C ARG A 20 -8.12 -10.13 3.81
N LEU A 21 -7.03 -10.45 4.50
CA LEU A 21 -6.26 -11.68 4.26
C LEU A 21 -7.06 -12.93 4.67
N VAL A 22 -7.82 -12.87 5.74
CA VAL A 22 -8.68 -13.97 6.21
C VAL A 22 -9.98 -14.01 5.43
N GLU A 23 -10.79 -12.95 5.50
CA GLU A 23 -12.17 -12.94 5.01
C GLU A 23 -12.26 -12.94 3.48
N LEU A 24 -11.39 -12.16 2.80
CA LEU A 24 -11.49 -12.02 1.34
C LEU A 24 -10.59 -13.00 0.59
N ARG A 25 -9.55 -13.54 1.22
CA ARG A 25 -8.60 -14.47 0.58
C ARG A 25 -8.63 -15.88 1.17
N GLY A 26 -9.42 -16.12 2.23
CA GLY A 26 -9.61 -17.43 2.83
C GLY A 26 -8.36 -18.01 3.50
N MET A 27 -7.40 -17.16 3.91
CA MET A 27 -6.20 -17.64 4.60
C MET A 27 -6.48 -17.94 6.06
N ASP A 28 -5.76 -18.91 6.60
CA ASP A 28 -5.71 -19.12 8.04
C ASP A 28 -5.12 -17.88 8.73
N GLU A 29 -5.69 -17.50 9.88
CA GLU A 29 -5.31 -16.29 10.59
C GLU A 29 -3.85 -16.32 11.08
N SER A 30 -3.34 -17.49 11.47
CA SER A 30 -1.95 -17.66 11.90
C SER A 30 -0.99 -17.54 10.73
N GLU A 31 -1.36 -18.06 9.56
CA GLU A 31 -0.61 -17.90 8.31
C GLU A 31 -0.61 -16.42 7.87
N ALA A 32 -1.75 -15.75 7.94
CA ALA A 32 -1.88 -14.33 7.62
C ALA A 32 -0.97 -13.46 8.50
N ARG A 33 -0.96 -13.68 9.82
CA ARG A 33 -0.07 -12.99 10.75
C ARG A 33 1.40 -13.29 10.50
N ALA A 34 1.75 -14.56 10.26
CA ALA A 34 3.13 -14.93 9.94
C ALA A 34 3.61 -14.25 8.66
N ARG A 35 2.75 -14.18 7.64
CA ARG A 35 3.02 -13.49 6.37
C ARG A 35 3.20 -11.99 6.57
N MET A 36 2.36 -11.34 7.38
CA MET A 36 2.51 -9.92 7.71
C MET A 36 3.81 -9.65 8.47
N ALA A 37 4.17 -10.51 9.42
CA ALA A 37 5.38 -10.38 10.23
C ALA A 37 6.67 -10.61 9.43
N ALA A 38 6.62 -11.38 8.34
CA ALA A 38 7.77 -11.60 7.46
C ALA A 38 8.10 -10.40 6.55
N GLN A 39 7.22 -9.39 6.50
CA GLN A 39 7.41 -8.19 5.70
C GLN A 39 8.10 -7.07 6.49
N ALA A 40 8.65 -6.08 5.78
CA ALA A 40 9.12 -4.85 6.42
C ALA A 40 7.98 -4.17 7.20
N THR A 41 8.29 -3.53 8.32
CA THR A 41 7.26 -2.88 9.17
C THR A 41 6.57 -1.73 8.44
N ARG A 42 5.40 -1.33 8.93
CA ARG A 42 4.65 -0.17 8.40
C ARG A 42 5.50 1.10 8.40
N GLU A 43 6.24 1.33 9.48
CA GLU A 43 7.17 2.46 9.62
C GLU A 43 8.29 2.38 8.59
N GLN A 44 8.90 1.21 8.41
CA GLN A 44 9.97 1.00 7.43
C GLN A 44 9.50 1.26 6.01
N ARG A 45 8.31 0.76 5.64
CA ARG A 45 7.74 1.00 4.31
C ARG A 45 7.45 2.49 4.08
N ARG A 46 6.89 3.18 5.08
CA ARG A 46 6.59 4.61 4.98
C ARG A 46 7.83 5.49 4.95
N ALA A 47 8.88 5.11 5.66
CA ALA A 47 10.13 5.88 5.70
C ALA A 47 10.82 5.96 4.33
N ILE A 48 10.55 5.00 3.43
CA ILE A 48 11.10 4.97 2.07
C ILE A 48 10.09 5.42 1.00
N ALA A 49 8.88 5.82 1.38
CA ALA A 49 7.82 6.17 0.45
C ALA A 49 7.90 7.64 0.05
N ASP A 50 7.90 7.91 -1.25
CA ASP A 50 7.69 9.27 -1.77
C ASP A 50 6.19 9.62 -1.77
N VAL A 51 5.35 8.61 -1.99
CA VAL A 51 3.89 8.73 -1.97
C VAL A 51 3.29 7.56 -1.19
N VAL A 52 2.34 7.86 -0.31
CA VAL A 52 1.55 6.86 0.40
C VAL A 52 0.10 6.94 -0.06
N ILE A 53 -0.45 5.82 -0.49
CA ILE A 53 -1.86 5.65 -0.82
C ILE A 53 -2.53 4.92 0.34
N ASP A 54 -3.56 5.53 0.93
CA ASP A 54 -4.33 4.93 2.00
C ASP A 54 -5.38 3.94 1.45
N ASN A 55 -5.32 2.71 1.93
CA ASN A 55 -6.19 1.61 1.55
C ASN A 55 -7.07 1.13 2.72
N ASP A 56 -7.20 1.92 3.79
CA ASP A 56 -8.16 1.67 4.87
C ASP A 56 -9.59 2.04 4.47
N GLY A 57 -9.75 2.94 3.49
CA GLY A 57 -11.04 3.39 2.98
C GLY A 57 -11.75 2.41 2.03
N SER A 58 -12.84 2.91 1.42
CA SER A 58 -13.59 2.20 0.39
C SER A 58 -12.80 2.08 -0.91
N ARG A 59 -13.24 1.19 -1.80
CA ARG A 59 -12.64 1.03 -3.14
C ARG A 59 -12.71 2.30 -3.96
N GLU A 60 -13.76 3.09 -3.82
CA GLU A 60 -13.96 4.37 -4.49
C GLU A 60 -12.96 5.42 -3.98
N GLN A 61 -12.74 5.47 -2.66
CA GLN A 61 -11.74 6.36 -2.06
C GLN A 61 -10.32 5.97 -2.50
N LEU A 62 -10.02 4.68 -2.57
CA LEU A 62 -8.75 4.17 -3.09
C LEU A 62 -8.58 4.55 -4.57
N ALA A 63 -9.60 4.34 -5.40
CA ALA A 63 -9.56 4.67 -6.82
C ALA A 63 -9.28 6.15 -7.06
N ALA A 64 -9.96 7.04 -6.33
CA ALA A 64 -9.73 8.48 -6.43
C ALA A 64 -8.28 8.89 -6.05
N GLN A 65 -7.70 8.26 -5.01
CA GLN A 65 -6.31 8.50 -4.64
C GLN A 65 -5.34 8.03 -5.74
N VAL A 66 -5.57 6.83 -6.27
CA VAL A 66 -4.76 6.25 -7.36
C VAL A 66 -4.81 7.12 -8.60
N GLU A 67 -5.99 7.61 -8.99
CA GLU A 67 -6.16 8.52 -10.13
C GLU A 67 -5.38 9.82 -9.95
N SER A 68 -5.42 10.41 -8.75
CA SER A 68 -4.66 11.62 -8.43
C SER A 68 -3.16 11.41 -8.58
N VAL A 69 -2.63 10.34 -7.97
CA VAL A 69 -1.20 9.99 -8.05
C VAL A 69 -0.78 9.70 -9.49
N TRP A 70 -1.62 8.98 -10.24
CA TRP A 70 -1.35 8.68 -11.65
C TRP A 70 -1.30 9.95 -12.51
N ALA A 71 -2.25 10.87 -12.33
CA ALA A 71 -2.28 12.12 -13.08
C ALA A 71 -1.04 12.98 -12.77
N GLU A 72 -0.55 12.97 -11.53
CA GLU A 72 0.69 13.64 -11.16
C GLU A 72 1.91 13.01 -11.84
N LEU A 73 2.03 11.69 -11.79
CA LEU A 73 3.10 10.95 -12.46
C LEU A 73 3.14 11.23 -13.96
N ALA A 74 1.99 11.20 -14.61
CA ALA A 74 1.88 11.47 -16.04
C ALA A 74 2.36 12.89 -16.39
N ARG A 75 2.04 13.89 -15.56
CA ARG A 75 2.56 15.26 -15.74
C ARG A 75 4.07 15.34 -15.56
N ARG A 76 4.62 14.65 -14.54
CA ARG A 76 6.07 14.62 -14.29
C ARG A 76 6.85 13.94 -15.41
N ALA A 77 6.28 12.91 -16.03
CA ALA A 77 6.92 12.20 -17.14
C ALA A 77 6.85 12.95 -18.48
N ALA A 78 5.88 13.87 -18.62
CA ALA A 78 5.68 14.66 -19.85
C ALA A 78 6.49 15.97 -19.87
N GLY A 79 7.10 16.36 -18.75
CA GLY A 79 7.99 17.53 -18.62
C GLY A 79 9.44 17.11 -18.55
#